data_AF-A0A1H0LUG9-F1
#
_entry.id   AF-A0A1H0LUG9-F1
#
_cell.length_a   1.000
_cell.length_b   1.000
_cell.length_c   1.000
_cell.angle_alpha   90.00
_cell.angle_beta   90.00
_cell.angle_gamma   90.00
#
_symmetry.space_group_name_H-M   'P 1'
#
loop_
_entity.id
_entity.type
_entity.pdbx_description
1 polymer ?
#
loop_
_entity_poly.entity_id
_entity_poly.type
_entity_poly.pdbx_seq_one_letter_code
_entity_poly.pdbx_strand_id
1 'polypeptide(L)'
;MREVMYLHLTRWLPHLLDRKDRLSMDVGLEVRVPFCDHRLVEYAFNTPWTHHSFDNRERSLLRAVVAPLLPSSVIDRTKAP
;
A
#
# COMPACT_ATOMS: atom_id res chain seq x y z
N MET A 1 -1.01 -4.83 -15.99
CA MET A 1 -0.87 -4.31 -14.61
C MET A 1 -1.03 -5.37 -13.53
N ARG A 2 -2.01 -6.29 -13.61
CA ARG A 2 -2.16 -7.38 -12.63
C ARG A 2 -0.92 -8.28 -12.52
N GLU A 3 -0.26 -8.60 -13.63
CA GLU A 3 0.99 -9.37 -13.62
C GLU A 3 2.10 -8.66 -12.84
N VAL A 4 2.25 -7.33 -13.02
CA VAL A 4 3.22 -6.52 -12.26
C VAL A 4 2.90 -6.54 -10.76
N MET A 5 1.62 -6.38 -10.38
CA MET A 5 1.20 -6.51 -8.98
C MET A 5 1.49 -7.91 -8.42
N TYR A 6 1.22 -8.97 -9.19
CA TYR A 6 1.49 -10.34 -8.79
C TYR A 6 2.99 -10.56 -8.56
N LEU A 7 3.84 -10.08 -9.47
CA LEU A 7 5.30 -10.11 -9.31
C LEU A 7 5.75 -9.30 -8.08
N HIS A 8 5.15 -8.13 -7.83
CA HIS A 8 5.45 -7.33 -6.65
C HIS A 8 5.07 -8.08 -5.36
N LEU A 9 3.89 -8.69 -5.29
CA LEU A 9 3.43 -9.46 -4.14
C LEU A 9 4.27 -10.72 -3.89
N THR A 10 4.67 -11.42 -4.94
CA THR A 10 5.37 -12.71 -4.82
C THR A 10 6.90 -12.58 -4.74
N ARG A 11 7.49 -11.49 -5.25
CA ARG A 11 8.95 -11.34 -5.33
C ARG A 11 9.48 -10.18 -4.51
N TRP A 12 8.82 -9.02 -4.54
CA TRP A 12 9.35 -7.81 -3.91
C TRP A 12 8.88 -7.62 -2.47
N LEU A 13 7.58 -7.85 -2.21
CA LEU A 13 6.98 -7.71 -0.89
C LEU A 13 7.68 -8.57 0.18
N PRO A 14 8.03 -9.86 -0.06
CA PRO A 14 8.73 -10.67 0.94
C PRO A 14 10.06 -10.05 1.38
N HIS A 15 10.82 -9.47 0.43
CA HIS A 15 12.09 -8.80 0.74
C HIS A 15 11.88 -7.55 1.62
N LEU A 16 10.84 -6.75 1.35
CA LEU A 16 10.49 -5.60 2.18
C LEU A 16 10.07 -6.01 3.59
N LEU A 17 9.33 -7.10 3.71
CA LEU A 17 8.86 -7.62 5.00
C LEU A 17 10.00 -8.19 5.85
N ASP A 18 10.91 -8.97 5.26
CA ASP A 18 12.11 -9.48 5.94
C ASP A 18 12.99 -8.32 6.43
N ARG A 19 13.25 -7.32 5.58
CA ARG A 19 14.03 -6.13 5.98
C ARG A 19 13.37 -5.38 7.15
N LYS A 20 12.07 -5.13 7.07
CA LYS A 20 11.31 -4.48 8.16
C LYS A 20 11.46 -5.26 9.46
N ASP A 21 11.26 -6.57 9.40
CA ASP A 21 11.25 -7.44 10.56
C ASP A 21 12.62 -7.50 11.25
N ARG A 22 13.70 -7.71 10.49
CA ARG A 22 15.07 -7.70 11.04
C ARG A 22 15.40 -6.38 11.73
N LEU A 23 15.07 -5.25 11.09
CA LEU A 23 15.38 -3.93 11.64
C LEU A 23 14.60 -3.64 12.92
N SER A 24 13.32 -4.03 12.98
CA SER A 24 12.52 -3.77 14.18
C SER A 24 12.88 -4.73 15.32
N MET A 25 13.19 -5.99 15.00
CA MET A 25 13.55 -6.99 16.00
C MET A 25 14.94 -6.79 16.58
N ASP A 26 15.85 -6.12 15.87
CA ASP A 26 17.15 -5.70 16.40
C ASP A 26 17.03 -4.88 17.70
N VAL A 27 15.92 -4.15 17.85
CA VAL A 27 15.58 -3.36 19.03
C VAL A 27 14.37 -3.89 19.80
N GLY A 28 13.95 -5.13 19.54
CA GLY A 28 12.83 -5.80 20.22
C GLY A 28 11.44 -5.18 19.95
N LEU A 29 11.26 -4.47 18.84
CA LEU A 29 9.99 -3.85 18.45
C LEU A 29 9.21 -4.75 17.48
N GLU A 30 7.96 -5.06 17.81
CA GLU A 30 7.06 -5.81 16.92
C GLU A 30 6.24 -4.87 16.02
N VAL A 31 6.70 -4.65 14.79
CA VAL A 31 5.99 -3.79 13.82
C VAL A 31 4.93 -4.57 13.05
N ARG A 32 3.67 -4.10 13.14
CA ARG A 32 2.53 -4.60 12.36
C ARG A 32 2.41 -3.91 10.99
N VAL A 33 1.86 -4.62 10.01
CA VAL A 33 1.68 -4.14 8.63
C VAL A 33 0.21 -4.28 8.18
N PRO A 34 -0.72 -3.42 8.66
CA PRO A 34 -2.16 -3.59 8.40
C PRO A 34 -2.54 -3.63 6.91
N PHE A 35 -1.81 -2.94 6.04
CA PHE A 35 -2.04 -2.97 4.59
C PHE A 35 -1.72 -4.31 3.94
N CYS A 36 -1.00 -5.20 4.62
CA CYS A 36 -0.70 -6.56 4.16
C CYS A 36 -1.73 -7.59 4.64
N ASP A 37 -2.87 -7.16 5.19
CA ASP A 37 -3.99 -8.07 5.46
C ASP A 37 -4.45 -8.75 4.16
N HIS A 38 -4.54 -10.08 4.16
CA HIS A 38 -4.86 -10.85 2.96
C HIS A 38 -6.20 -10.45 2.34
N ARG A 39 -7.20 -10.08 3.16
CA ARG A 39 -8.53 -9.69 2.68
C ARG A 39 -8.47 -8.36 1.94
N LEU A 40 -7.68 -7.42 2.45
CA LEU A 40 -7.47 -6.13 1.81
C LEU A 40 -6.67 -6.28 0.51
N VAL A 41 -5.63 -7.12 0.52
CA VAL A 41 -4.80 -7.40 -0.66
C VAL A 41 -5.63 -8.07 -1.75
N GLU A 42 -6.44 -9.07 -1.41
CA GLU A 42 -7.34 -9.75 -2.35
C GLU A 42 -8.36 -8.79 -2.96
N TYR A 43 -8.97 -7.94 -2.15
CA TYR A 43 -9.90 -6.91 -2.64
C TYR A 43 -9.22 -5.94 -3.61
N ALA A 44 -8.06 -5.39 -3.22
CA ALA A 44 -7.32 -4.44 -4.03
C ALA A 44 -6.80 -5.07 -5.34
N PHE A 45 -6.35 -6.33 -5.30
CA PHE A 45 -5.84 -7.05 -6.47
C PHE A 45 -6.92 -7.37 -7.51
N ASN A 46 -8.17 -7.54 -7.06
CA ASN A 46 -9.32 -7.81 -7.92
C ASN A 46 -10.07 -6.55 -8.36
N THR A 47 -9.76 -5.39 -7.76
CA THR A 47 -10.34 -4.10 -8.16
C THR A 47 -9.85 -3.68 -9.56
N PRO A 48 -10.74 -3.22 -10.47
CA PRO A 48 -10.34 -2.76 -11.80
C PRO A 48 -9.27 -1.67 -11.73
N TRP A 49 -8.27 -1.76 -12.61
CA TRP A 49 -7.12 -0.84 -12.60
C TRP A 49 -7.52 0.64 -12.70
N THR A 50 -8.59 0.95 -13.43
CA THR A 50 -9.14 2.30 -13.58
C THR A 50 -9.48 2.97 -12.25
N HIS A 51 -9.83 2.21 -11.20
CA HIS A 51 -10.11 2.76 -9.87
C HIS A 51 -8.84 3.09 -9.09
N HIS A 52 -7.72 2.42 -9.35
CA HIS A 52 -6.46 2.68 -8.63
C HIS A 52 -5.87 4.07 -8.96
N SER A 53 -6.26 4.65 -10.10
CA SER A 53 -5.78 5.94 -10.61
C SER A 53 -6.85 6.72 -11.38
N PHE A 54 -8.09 6.81 -10.86
CA PHE A 54 -9.23 7.37 -11.61
C PHE A 54 -9.13 8.88 -11.87
N ASP A 55 -8.33 9.60 -11.08
CA ASP A 55 -8.08 11.04 -11.19
C ASP A 55 -6.64 11.35 -11.67
N ASN A 56 -5.98 10.37 -12.30
CA ASN A 56 -4.57 10.41 -12.74
C ASN A 56 -3.55 10.62 -11.61
N ARG A 57 -3.93 10.40 -10.34
CA ARG A 57 -3.01 10.41 -9.21
C ARG A 57 -2.66 8.99 -8.78
N GLU A 58 -1.55 8.83 -8.06
CA GLU A 58 -1.25 7.56 -7.41
C GLU A 58 -2.16 7.35 -6.18
N ARG A 59 -2.61 6.10 -6.01
CA ARG A 59 -3.39 5.66 -4.85
C ARG A 59 -4.73 6.40 -4.72
N SER A 60 -5.36 6.79 -5.82
CA SER A 60 -6.62 7.55 -5.84
C SER A 60 -7.72 6.86 -5.05
N LEU A 61 -7.87 5.55 -5.19
CA LEU A 61 -8.84 4.76 -4.42
C LEU A 61 -8.63 4.92 -2.91
N LEU A 62 -7.39 4.77 -2.44
CA LEU A 62 -7.07 4.90 -1.03
C LEU A 62 -7.29 6.34 -0.54
N ARG A 63 -6.84 7.34 -1.32
CA ARG A 63 -7.01 8.76 -1.00
C ARG A 63 -8.50 9.13 -0.89
N ALA A 64 -9.34 8.64 -1.80
CA ALA A 64 -10.78 8.87 -1.76
C ALA A 64 -11.44 8.28 -0.51
N VAL A 65 -11.07 7.05 -0.13
CA VAL A 65 -11.64 6.38 1.06
C VAL A 65 -11.27 7.13 2.36
N VAL A 66 -10.04 7.65 2.46
CA VAL A 66 -9.56 8.32 3.68
C VAL A 66 -9.73 9.83 3.67
N ALA A 67 -10.20 10.43 2.57
CA ALA A 67 -10.39 11.87 2.44
C ALA A 67 -11.24 12.49 3.57
N PRO A 68 -12.32 11.84 4.06
CA PRO A 68 -13.09 12.37 5.19
C PRO A 68 -12.37 12.30 6.54
N LEU A 69 -11.28 11.53 6.64
CA LEU A 69 -10.60 11.23 7.91
C LEU A 69 -9.33 12.06 8.12
N LEU A 70 -8.79 12.69 7.07
CA LEU A 70 -7.50 13.37 7.11
C LEU A 70 -7.61 14.81 6.59
N PRO A 71 -6.75 15.74 7.08
CA PRO A 71 -6.67 17.08 6.53
C PRO A 71 -6.32 17.08 5.03
N SER A 72 -6.83 18.07 4.29
CA SER A 72 -6.53 18.25 2.86
C SER A 72 -5.04 18.33 2.56
N SER A 73 -4.25 18.93 3.45
CA SER A 73 -2.78 18.99 3.34
C SER A 73 -2.10 17.62 3.27
N VAL A 74 -2.70 16.58 3.86
CA VAL A 74 -2.21 15.19 3.79
C VAL A 74 -2.74 14.49 2.54
N ILE A 75 -4.02 14.70 2.22
CA ILE A 75 -4.71 14.08 1.09
C ILE A 75 -4.18 14.57 -0.26
N ASP A 76 -3.84 15.85 -0.38
CA ASP A 76 -3.34 16.45 -1.63
C ASP A 76 -1.82 16.38 -1.75
N ARG A 77 -1.12 15.87 -0.73
CA ARG A 77 0.34 15.75 -0.75
C ARG A 77 0.78 14.77 -1.83
N THR A 78 1.57 15.25 -2.77
CA THR A 78 2.27 14.42 -3.75
C THR A 78 3.32 13.55 -3.06
N LYS A 79 3.43 12.29 -3.47
CA LYS A 79 4.50 11.41 -2.99
C LYS A 79 5.86 12.03 -3.36
N ALA A 80 6.72 12.23 -2.36
CA ALA A 80 8.11 12.60 -2.63
C ALA A 80 8.81 11.45 -3.39
N PRO A 81 9.62 11.76 -4.41
CA PRO A 81 10.32 10.74 -5.20
C PRO A 81 11.19 9.82 -4.35
#